data_AF-A0A7J3CRV5-F1
#
_entry.id   AF-A0A7J3CRV5-F1
#
_cell.length_a   1.000
_cell.length_b   1.000
_cell.length_c   1.000
_cell.angle_alpha   90.00
_cell.angle_beta   90.00
_cell.angle_gamma   90.00
#
_symmetry.space_group_name_H-M   'P 1'
#
loop_
_entity.id
_entity.type
_entity.pdbx_description
1 polymer ?
#
loop_
_entity_poly.entity_id
_entity_poly.type
_entity_poly.pdbx_seq_one_letter_code
_entity_poly.pdbx_strand_id
1 'polypeptide(L)'
;MAQKFGIKTGTITAPFDEGLIYLMNKGCRLISLEDAARLRVENGINSEFCKKILIVREGFVRVPGVGDFLTKKSPIIMRAKQAAGCHGKEEEFYLRDYLSEEQINRILDERNGNAIQILDEKIPTDEFEDNRLTRFAFGKFARDYGDFLRKNGIHEITLFVPEQNYVQNYEAFARQVILMKIENGYDSAIDCDRKELHLSVRIFGVVSDD
;
A
#
# COMPACT_ATOMS: atom_id res chain seq x y z
N MET A 1 -28.93 -19.70 -4.25
CA MET A 1 -28.43 -18.51 -4.97
C MET A 1 -27.49 -17.75 -4.04
N ALA A 2 -26.40 -17.23 -4.60
CA ALA A 2 -25.13 -16.93 -3.93
C ALA A 2 -25.22 -16.14 -2.61
N GLN A 3 -24.55 -16.65 -1.59
CA GLN A 3 -24.34 -16.01 -0.29
C GLN A 3 -23.41 -14.82 -0.48
N LYS A 4 -23.94 -13.59 -0.35
CA LYS A 4 -23.13 -12.37 -0.26
C LYS A 4 -22.35 -12.42 1.05
N PHE A 5 -21.06 -12.76 0.98
CA PHE A 5 -20.12 -12.50 2.08
C PHE A 5 -19.93 -10.98 2.15
N GLY A 6 -20.74 -10.34 2.99
CA GLY A 6 -20.81 -8.90 3.12
C GLY A 6 -19.65 -8.38 3.93
N ILE A 7 -18.54 -8.04 3.26
CA ILE A 7 -17.50 -7.20 3.86
C ILE A 7 -18.18 -5.90 4.28
N LYS A 8 -18.29 -5.67 5.59
CA LYS A 8 -18.69 -4.36 6.12
C LYS A 8 -17.51 -3.42 5.89
N THR A 9 -17.68 -2.52 4.95
CA THR A 9 -16.67 -1.52 4.60
C THR A 9 -16.97 -0.23 5.36
N GLY A 10 -15.95 0.32 6.01
CA GLY A 10 -16.01 1.61 6.68
C GLY A 10 -15.15 2.64 5.94
N THR A 11 -15.60 3.88 5.87
CA THR A 11 -14.76 5.01 5.44
C THR A 11 -14.82 6.07 6.54
N ILE A 12 -13.66 6.48 7.03
CA ILE A 12 -13.52 7.59 7.98
C ILE A 12 -12.65 8.67 7.34
N THR A 13 -13.02 9.93 7.56
CA THR A 13 -12.24 11.11 7.22
C THR A 13 -11.65 11.65 8.52
N ALA A 14 -10.39 11.32 8.78
CA ALA A 14 -9.65 11.71 9.98
C ALA A 14 -8.13 11.67 9.68
N PRO A 15 -7.27 12.27 10.51
CA PRO A 15 -5.84 11.98 10.49
C PRO A 15 -5.58 10.46 10.53
N PHE A 16 -4.49 10.01 9.91
CA PHE A 16 -4.21 8.59 9.69
C PHE A 16 -4.26 7.75 10.98
N ASP A 17 -3.64 8.24 12.05
CA ASP A 17 -3.56 7.55 13.34
C ASP A 17 -4.93 7.44 14.01
N GLU A 18 -5.71 8.51 14.02
CA GLU A 18 -7.08 8.52 14.55
C GLU A 18 -7.99 7.56 13.77
N GLY A 19 -7.92 7.60 12.44
CA GLY A 19 -8.71 6.74 11.58
C GLY A 19 -8.34 5.26 11.75
N LEU A 20 -7.05 4.94 11.89
CA LEU A 20 -6.58 3.59 12.17
C LEU A 20 -7.10 3.08 13.53
N ILE A 21 -6.98 3.90 14.58
CA ILE A 21 -7.51 3.57 15.92
C ILE A 21 -9.02 3.33 15.85
N TYR A 22 -9.76 4.19 15.15
CA TYR A 22 -11.20 4.03 14.97
C TYR A 22 -11.54 2.70 14.29
N LEU A 23 -10.86 2.36 13.18
CA LEU A 23 -11.09 1.09 12.48
C LEU A 23 -10.81 -0.11 13.38
N MET A 24 -9.68 -0.11 14.09
CA MET A 24 -9.32 -1.18 15.02
C MET A 24 -10.35 -1.33 16.15
N ASN A 25 -10.83 -0.24 16.73
CA ASN A 25 -11.88 -0.23 17.76
C ASN A 25 -13.24 -0.75 17.26
N LYS A 26 -13.45 -0.78 15.94
CA LYS A 26 -14.63 -1.37 15.30
C LYS A 26 -14.42 -2.81 14.85
N GLY A 27 -13.29 -3.43 15.20
CA GLY A 27 -12.93 -4.78 14.77
C GLY A 27 -12.53 -4.86 13.30
N CYS A 28 -12.20 -3.72 12.68
CA CYS A 28 -11.73 -3.67 11.31
C CYS A 28 -10.20 -3.69 11.25
N ARG A 29 -9.67 -4.22 10.14
CA ARG A 29 -8.25 -4.10 9.75
C ARG A 29 -8.13 -3.29 8.46
N LEU A 30 -6.95 -2.72 8.22
CA LEU A 30 -6.60 -2.20 6.90
C LEU A 30 -6.59 -3.34 5.87
N ILE A 31 -7.00 -3.02 4.65
CA ILE A 31 -6.91 -3.93 3.51
C ILE A 31 -5.47 -4.03 3.03
N SER A 32 -5.11 -5.18 2.52
CA SER A 32 -3.87 -5.36 1.77
C SER A 32 -4.03 -4.99 0.30
N LEU A 33 -2.91 -4.84 -0.41
CA LEU A 33 -2.92 -4.78 -1.88
C LEU A 33 -3.62 -6.00 -2.49
N GLU A 34 -3.41 -7.19 -1.91
CA GLU A 34 -4.09 -8.42 -2.31
C GLU A 34 -5.62 -8.36 -2.08
N ASP A 35 -6.06 -7.88 -0.91
CA ASP A 35 -7.49 -7.68 -0.62
C ASP A 35 -8.10 -6.67 -1.59
N ALA A 36 -7.37 -5.57 -1.86
CA ALA A 36 -7.83 -4.52 -2.76
C ALA A 36 -7.97 -5.02 -4.21
N ALA A 37 -6.99 -5.78 -4.70
CA ALA A 37 -7.04 -6.42 -6.00
C ALA A 37 -8.27 -7.33 -6.14
N ARG A 38 -8.45 -8.25 -5.19
CA ARG A 38 -9.64 -9.12 -5.14
C ARG A 38 -10.94 -8.32 -5.19
N LEU A 39 -11.06 -7.31 -4.34
CA LEU A 39 -12.28 -6.49 -4.26
C LEU A 39 -12.55 -5.70 -5.54
N ARG A 40 -11.51 -5.19 -6.20
CA ARG A 40 -11.67 -4.49 -7.50
C ARG A 40 -12.16 -5.43 -8.59
N VAL A 41 -11.62 -6.65 -8.64
CA VAL A 41 -12.07 -7.70 -9.58
C VAL A 41 -13.55 -8.05 -9.32
N GLU A 42 -13.91 -8.31 -8.06
CA GLU A 42 -15.28 -8.71 -7.66
C GLU A 42 -16.33 -7.62 -7.93
N ASN A 43 -16.00 -6.35 -7.68
CA ASN A 43 -16.95 -5.25 -7.80
C ASN A 43 -16.99 -4.64 -9.21
N GLY A 44 -15.96 -4.87 -10.02
CA GLY A 44 -15.86 -4.34 -11.38
C GLY A 44 -15.40 -2.88 -11.45
N ILE A 45 -14.94 -2.48 -12.64
CA ILE A 45 -14.28 -1.19 -12.91
C ILE A 45 -15.14 0.03 -12.55
N ASN A 46 -16.45 -0.08 -12.76
CA ASN A 46 -17.39 1.03 -12.57
C ASN A 46 -17.82 1.22 -11.11
N SER A 47 -17.37 0.33 -10.20
CA SER A 47 -17.75 0.41 -8.79
C SER A 47 -17.16 1.64 -8.09
N GLU A 48 -17.87 2.15 -7.10
CA GLU A 48 -17.39 3.21 -6.23
C GLU A 48 -16.15 2.79 -5.43
N PHE A 49 -15.87 1.48 -5.29
CA PHE A 49 -14.66 0.99 -4.66
C PHE A 49 -13.43 1.20 -5.56
N CYS A 50 -13.53 0.88 -6.85
CA CYS A 50 -12.45 1.09 -7.82
C CYS A 50 -12.08 2.57 -7.95
N LYS A 51 -13.05 3.48 -7.83
CA LYS A 51 -12.83 4.94 -7.92
C LYS A 51 -12.22 5.58 -6.67
N LYS A 52 -11.91 4.81 -5.62
CA LYS A 52 -11.30 5.31 -4.39
C LYS A 52 -9.78 5.14 -4.39
N ILE A 53 -9.11 6.14 -3.82
CA ILE A 53 -7.73 6.01 -3.33
C ILE A 53 -7.79 5.17 -2.04
N LEU A 54 -6.89 4.19 -1.94
CA LEU A 54 -6.87 3.23 -0.84
C LEU A 54 -5.52 3.28 -0.12
N ILE A 55 -5.54 3.62 1.17
CA ILE A 55 -4.40 3.34 2.05
C ILE A 55 -4.45 1.86 2.41
N VAL A 56 -3.35 1.13 2.17
CA VAL A 56 -3.25 -0.32 2.39
C VAL A 56 -2.41 -0.67 3.62
N ARG A 57 -2.31 -1.95 3.99
CA ARG A 57 -1.48 -2.38 5.12
C ARG A 57 0.02 -2.39 4.83
N GLU A 58 0.39 -2.50 3.55
CA GLU A 58 1.78 -2.58 3.11
C GLU A 58 2.49 -1.23 3.35
N GLY A 59 3.82 -1.28 3.50
CA GLY A 59 4.64 -0.08 3.70
C GLY A 59 5.77 0.01 2.68
N PHE A 60 6.18 1.23 2.37
CA PHE A 60 7.36 1.53 1.59
C PHE A 60 8.52 1.81 2.54
N VAL A 61 9.70 1.30 2.23
CA VAL A 61 10.94 1.59 2.95
C VAL A 61 12.04 1.93 1.97
N ARG A 62 12.73 3.05 2.19
CA ARG A 62 13.96 3.39 1.48
C ARG A 62 15.16 3.24 2.40
N VAL A 63 16.17 2.54 1.93
CA VAL A 63 17.47 2.41 2.60
C VAL A 63 18.55 2.99 1.69
N PRO A 64 19.15 4.15 2.03
CA PRO A 64 20.19 4.78 1.23
C PRO A 64 21.34 3.83 0.93
N GLY A 65 21.80 3.81 -0.32
CA GLY A 65 22.86 2.92 -0.79
C GLY A 65 22.50 1.43 -0.89
N VAL A 66 21.26 1.05 -0.53
CA VAL A 66 20.78 -0.33 -0.61
C VAL A 66 19.61 -0.45 -1.58
N GLY A 67 18.57 0.38 -1.44
CA GLY A 67 17.45 0.42 -2.38
C GLY A 67 16.09 0.71 -1.75
N ASP A 68 15.06 0.48 -2.56
CA ASP A 68 13.66 0.71 -2.24
C ASP A 68 12.91 -0.60 -2.07
N PHE A 69 12.05 -0.67 -1.07
CA PHE A 69 11.39 -1.91 -0.69
C PHE A 69 9.90 -1.71 -0.46
N LEU A 70 9.11 -2.65 -0.99
CA LEU A 70 7.73 -2.84 -0.58
C LEU A 70 7.70 -3.90 0.53
N THR A 71 6.97 -3.64 1.62
CA THR A 71 6.94 -4.49 2.81
C THR A 71 5.52 -4.93 3.17
N LYS A 72 5.37 -6.17 3.66
CA LYS A 72 4.09 -6.69 4.18
C LYS A 72 3.73 -6.12 5.55
N LYS A 73 4.71 -5.59 6.28
CA LYS A 73 4.55 -5.01 7.62
C LYS A 73 5.01 -3.57 7.61
N SER A 74 4.06 -2.64 7.49
CA SER A 74 4.35 -1.21 7.43
C SER A 74 4.93 -0.67 8.75
N PRO A 75 6.15 -0.09 8.75
CA PRO A 75 6.68 0.67 9.89
C PRO A 75 5.77 1.82 10.32
N ILE A 76 5.10 2.44 9.33
CA ILE A 76 4.14 3.53 9.55
C ILE A 76 2.98 3.05 10.41
N ILE A 77 2.41 1.87 10.16
CA ILE A 77 1.31 1.33 10.97
C ILE A 77 1.78 1.01 12.40
N MET A 78 2.99 0.46 12.56
CA MET A 78 3.55 0.14 13.88
C MET A 78 3.73 1.38 14.78
N ARG A 79 3.89 2.55 14.16
CA ARG A 79 4.17 3.83 14.82
C ARG A 79 3.29 4.95 14.23
N ALA A 80 2.00 4.66 14.01
CA ALA A 80 1.09 5.52 13.25
C ALA A 80 1.03 6.97 13.76
N LYS A 81 0.97 7.14 15.08
CA LYS A 81 0.94 8.48 15.70
C LYS A 81 2.23 9.26 15.47
N GLN A 82 3.39 8.61 15.58
CA GLN A 82 4.69 9.22 15.34
C GLN A 82 4.86 9.59 13.87
N ALA A 83 4.52 8.67 12.97
CA ALA A 83 4.55 8.89 11.53
C ALA A 83 3.65 10.05 11.09
N ALA A 84 2.40 10.09 11.58
CA ALA A 84 1.49 11.21 11.33
C ALA A 84 2.07 12.54 11.85
N GLY A 85 2.73 12.52 13.01
CA GLY A 85 3.41 13.69 13.58
C GLY A 85 4.58 14.22 12.74
N CYS A 86 5.48 13.34 12.28
CA CYS A 86 6.59 13.69 11.38
C CYS A 86 6.05 14.30 10.08
N HIS A 87 5.12 13.60 9.44
CA HIS A 87 4.57 14.03 8.16
C HIS A 87 3.73 15.32 8.27
N GLY A 88 3.14 15.59 9.44
CA GLY A 88 2.47 16.87 9.75
C GLY A 88 3.40 18.08 9.82
N LYS A 89 4.71 17.84 9.96
CA LYS A 89 5.76 18.87 9.91
C LYS A 89 6.51 18.86 8.57
N GLU A 90 5.98 18.15 7.58
CA GLU A 90 6.63 17.92 6.28
C GLU A 90 7.96 17.15 6.37
N GLU A 91 8.21 16.44 7.46
CA GLU A 91 9.40 15.59 7.67
C GLU A 91 9.13 14.13 7.30
N GLU A 92 10.19 13.36 6.99
CA GLU A 92 10.09 11.91 6.79
C GLU A 92 9.99 11.15 8.12
N PHE A 93 9.38 9.96 8.09
CA PHE A 93 9.46 9.01 9.19
C PHE A 93 10.76 8.19 9.11
N TYR A 94 11.83 8.69 9.73
CA TYR A 94 13.10 7.97 9.82
C TYR A 94 12.99 6.75 10.73
N LEU A 95 13.48 5.60 10.24
CA LEU A 95 13.31 4.32 10.93
C LEU A 95 14.08 4.26 12.25
N ARG A 96 15.31 4.79 12.27
CA ARG A 96 16.23 4.72 13.41
C ARG A 96 15.75 5.51 14.63
N ASP A 97 14.89 6.51 14.42
CA ASP A 97 14.29 7.29 15.50
C ASP A 97 13.30 6.47 16.35
N TYR A 98 12.70 5.43 15.76
CA TYR A 98 11.55 4.75 16.36
C TYR A 98 11.62 3.22 16.40
N LEU A 99 12.58 2.62 15.69
CA LEU A 99 12.78 1.18 15.56
C LEU A 99 14.24 0.80 15.82
N SER A 100 14.45 -0.35 16.44
CA SER A 100 15.78 -0.94 16.56
C SER A 100 16.27 -1.53 15.23
N GLU A 101 17.59 -1.68 15.07
CA GLU A 101 18.19 -2.37 13.92
C GLU A 101 17.61 -3.76 13.71
N GLU A 102 17.33 -4.50 14.79
CA GLU A 102 16.71 -5.82 14.70
C GLU A 102 15.30 -5.75 14.11
N GLN A 103 14.50 -4.74 14.49
CA GLN A 103 13.16 -4.54 13.92
C GLN A 103 13.24 -4.16 12.45
N ILE A 104 14.18 -3.29 12.08
CA ILE A 104 14.41 -2.89 10.68
C ILE A 104 14.81 -4.11 9.84
N ASN A 105 15.78 -4.91 10.31
CA ASN A 105 16.23 -6.12 9.62
C ASN A 105 15.11 -7.14 9.43
N ARG A 106 14.22 -7.32 10.41
CA ARG A 106 13.06 -8.21 10.29
C ARG A 106 12.04 -7.71 9.27
N ILE A 107 11.84 -6.40 9.16
CA ILE A 107 10.94 -5.79 8.17
C ILE A 107 11.48 -5.98 6.75
N LEU A 108 12.79 -5.82 6.58
CA LEU A 108 13.49 -5.93 5.29
C LEU A 108 13.89 -7.37 4.92
N ASP A 109 13.49 -8.37 5.71
CA ASP A 109 13.87 -9.75 5.47
C ASP A 109 13.10 -10.37 4.30
N GLU A 110 13.70 -10.30 3.11
CA GLU A 110 13.18 -10.93 1.90
C GLU A 110 13.09 -12.46 2.01
N ARG A 111 13.97 -13.11 2.80
CA ARG A 111 13.97 -14.59 2.92
C ARG A 111 12.73 -15.10 3.61
N ASN A 112 12.18 -14.28 4.50
CA ASN A 112 10.90 -14.54 5.18
C ASN A 112 9.70 -13.97 4.41
N GLY A 113 9.90 -13.42 3.21
CA GLY A 113 8.83 -12.83 2.40
C GLY A 113 8.21 -11.58 3.02
N ASN A 114 8.93 -10.86 3.89
CA ASN A 114 8.43 -9.64 4.53
C ASN A 114 8.65 -8.40 3.68
N ALA A 115 9.64 -8.43 2.78
CA ALA A 115 9.96 -7.36 1.87
C ALA A 115 10.25 -7.89 0.47
N ILE A 116 10.17 -7.01 -0.52
CA ILE A 116 10.69 -7.21 -1.85
C ILE A 116 11.29 -5.89 -2.34
N GLN A 117 12.47 -5.96 -2.96
CA GLN A 117 13.08 -4.81 -3.59
C GLN A 117 12.25 -4.37 -4.81
N ILE A 118 12.04 -3.06 -4.93
CA ILE A 118 11.41 -2.42 -6.08
C ILE A 118 12.51 -2.16 -7.10
N LEU A 119 12.45 -2.90 -8.22
CA LEU A 119 13.41 -2.78 -9.32
C LEU A 119 12.79 -2.14 -10.57
N ASP A 120 11.48 -2.32 -10.72
CA ASP A 120 10.71 -1.84 -11.87
C ASP A 120 9.75 -0.74 -11.40
N GLU A 121 9.85 0.45 -12.00
CA GLU A 121 8.90 1.55 -11.75
C GLU A 121 7.60 1.41 -12.56
N LYS A 122 7.59 0.51 -13.54
CA LYS A 122 6.45 0.20 -14.38
C LYS A 122 6.37 -1.29 -14.62
N ILE A 123 5.20 -1.87 -14.40
CA ILE A 123 4.99 -3.30 -14.56
C ILE A 123 3.90 -3.53 -15.60
N PRO A 124 4.24 -4.15 -16.75
CA PRO A 124 3.26 -4.53 -17.76
C PRO A 124 2.22 -5.51 -17.23
N THR A 125 0.93 -5.28 -17.50
CA THR A 125 -0.19 -6.10 -17.01
C THR A 125 -0.28 -7.50 -17.62
N ASP A 126 0.40 -7.74 -18.73
CA ASP A 126 0.64 -9.06 -19.32
C ASP A 126 1.69 -9.88 -18.56
N GLU A 127 2.61 -9.22 -17.85
CA GLU A 127 3.65 -9.85 -17.03
C GLU A 127 3.27 -9.96 -15.54
N PHE A 128 2.06 -9.57 -15.16
CA PHE A 128 1.64 -9.46 -13.75
C PHE A 128 1.76 -10.73 -12.93
N GLU A 129 1.56 -11.90 -13.52
CA GLU A 129 1.69 -13.16 -12.79
C GLU A 129 3.16 -13.59 -12.62
N ASP A 130 4.01 -13.23 -13.58
CA ASP A 130 5.41 -13.67 -13.61
C ASP A 130 6.34 -12.66 -12.93
N ASN A 131 5.92 -11.41 -12.82
CA ASN A 131 6.66 -10.37 -12.13
C ASN A 131 6.67 -10.63 -10.60
N ARG A 132 7.87 -10.60 -10.01
CA ARG A 132 8.07 -10.92 -8.58
C ARG A 132 7.37 -9.92 -7.67
N LEU A 133 7.38 -8.63 -8.03
CA LEU A 133 6.82 -7.54 -7.23
C LEU A 133 5.29 -7.57 -7.23
N THR A 134 4.65 -7.83 -8.36
CA THR A 134 3.19 -8.00 -8.44
C THR A 134 2.71 -9.25 -7.71
N ARG A 135 3.42 -10.38 -7.84
CA ARG A 135 3.15 -11.57 -7.02
C ARG A 135 3.28 -11.30 -5.54
N PHE A 136 4.32 -10.57 -5.15
CA PHE A 136 4.49 -10.18 -3.76
C PHE A 136 3.34 -9.27 -3.32
N ALA A 137 3.00 -8.23 -4.09
CA ALA A 137 1.98 -7.24 -3.75
C ALA A 137 0.57 -7.86 -3.69
N PHE A 138 0.16 -8.53 -4.76
CA PHE A 138 -1.20 -9.00 -5.01
C PHE A 138 -1.42 -10.48 -4.74
N GLY A 139 -0.38 -11.22 -4.34
CA GLY A 139 -0.48 -12.61 -3.92
C GLY A 139 -1.11 -13.51 -4.99
N LYS A 140 -2.05 -14.36 -4.57
CA LYS A 140 -2.75 -15.29 -5.48
C LYS A 140 -3.65 -14.58 -6.50
N PHE A 141 -3.96 -13.29 -6.29
CA PHE A 141 -4.80 -12.50 -7.19
C PHE A 141 -3.99 -11.74 -8.25
N ALA A 142 -2.66 -11.90 -8.32
CA ALA A 142 -1.84 -11.20 -9.30
C ALA A 142 -2.30 -11.43 -10.75
N ARG A 143 -2.57 -12.69 -11.12
CA ARG A 143 -3.10 -13.06 -12.45
C ARG A 143 -4.46 -12.41 -12.71
N ASP A 144 -5.43 -12.66 -11.84
CA ASP A 144 -6.81 -12.17 -11.99
C ASP A 144 -6.87 -10.64 -12.06
N TYR A 145 -6.03 -9.97 -11.28
CA TYR A 145 -5.96 -8.51 -11.28
C TYR A 145 -5.30 -7.97 -12.55
N GLY A 146 -4.21 -8.59 -13.03
CA GLY A 146 -3.59 -8.24 -14.31
C GLY A 146 -4.58 -8.39 -15.49
N ASP A 147 -5.33 -9.49 -15.53
CA ASP A 147 -6.37 -9.71 -16.52
C ASP A 147 -7.52 -8.70 -16.41
N PHE A 148 -7.92 -8.35 -15.19
CA PHE A 148 -8.92 -7.32 -14.95
C PHE A 148 -8.47 -5.96 -15.47
N LEU A 149 -7.23 -5.55 -15.20
CA LEU A 149 -6.69 -4.28 -15.70
C LEU A 149 -6.66 -4.26 -17.23
N ARG A 150 -6.15 -5.33 -17.85
CA ARG A 150 -6.05 -5.46 -19.31
C ARG A 150 -7.41 -5.40 -20.00
N LYS A 151 -8.42 -6.09 -19.45
CA LYS A 151 -9.80 -6.05 -19.95
C LYS A 151 -10.42 -4.65 -19.92
N ASN A 152 -9.89 -3.77 -19.07
CA ASN A 152 -10.35 -2.39 -18.91
C ASN A 152 -9.39 -1.36 -19.55
N GLY A 153 -8.49 -1.81 -20.44
CA GLY A 153 -7.60 -0.92 -21.21
C GLY A 153 -6.41 -0.37 -20.42
N ILE A 154 -6.10 -0.94 -19.26
CA ILE A 154 -4.93 -0.57 -18.47
C ILE A 154 -3.83 -1.58 -18.77
N HIS A 155 -2.74 -1.09 -19.35
CA HIS A 155 -1.67 -1.95 -19.87
C HIS A 155 -0.45 -2.04 -18.95
N GLU A 156 -0.28 -1.10 -18.02
CA GLU A 156 0.79 -1.11 -17.03
C GLU A 156 0.29 -0.58 -15.68
N ILE A 157 0.95 -0.99 -14.59
CA ILE A 157 0.87 -0.29 -13.31
C ILE A 157 2.18 0.46 -13.09
N THR A 158 2.05 1.75 -12.77
CA THR A 158 3.18 2.57 -12.35
C THR A 158 3.37 2.48 -10.84
N LEU A 159 4.63 2.42 -10.41
CA LEU A 159 5.07 2.60 -9.03
C LEU A 159 5.66 3.99 -8.88
N PHE A 160 4.98 4.87 -8.13
CA PHE A 160 5.53 6.17 -7.80
C PHE A 160 6.41 6.04 -6.55
N VAL A 161 7.72 6.05 -6.75
CA VAL A 161 8.71 6.07 -5.67
C VAL A 161 9.31 7.47 -5.54
N PRO A 162 9.75 7.89 -4.34
CA PRO A 162 10.34 9.21 -4.17
C PRO A 162 11.60 9.38 -5.04
N GLU A 163 11.88 10.56 -5.57
CA GLU A 163 13.08 10.75 -6.41
C GLU A 163 14.38 10.40 -5.66
N GLN A 164 15.38 9.85 -6.36
CA GLN A 164 16.65 9.47 -5.73
C GLN A 164 17.43 10.68 -5.19
N ASN A 165 17.30 11.85 -5.85
CA ASN A 165 18.00 13.08 -5.47
C ASN A 165 17.49 13.67 -4.14
N TYR A 166 16.33 13.24 -3.65
CA TYR A 166 15.82 13.59 -2.33
C TYR A 166 16.71 13.07 -1.19
N VAL A 167 17.57 12.06 -1.45
CA VAL A 167 18.14 11.20 -0.39
C VAL A 167 19.66 11.05 -0.52
N GLN A 168 20.34 11.99 -1.19
CA GLN A 168 21.79 11.84 -1.44
C GLN A 168 22.66 11.83 -0.16
N ASN A 169 22.11 12.09 1.04
CA ASN A 169 22.85 12.03 2.32
C ASN A 169 22.02 11.66 3.58
N TYR A 170 20.79 11.15 3.47
CA TYR A 170 19.87 11.08 4.64
C TYR A 170 19.30 9.70 4.92
N GLU A 171 19.08 9.42 6.20
CA GLU A 171 18.79 8.14 6.85
C GLU A 171 17.64 7.32 6.23
N ALA A 172 17.61 6.02 6.56
CA ALA A 172 16.53 5.14 6.11
C ALA A 172 15.17 5.59 6.66
N PHE A 173 14.16 5.66 5.79
CA PHE A 173 12.82 6.13 6.13
C PHE A 173 11.72 5.23 5.56
N ALA A 174 10.50 5.41 6.04
CA ALA A 174 9.33 4.74 5.52
C ALA A 174 8.22 5.70 5.10
N ARG A 175 7.39 5.24 4.16
CA ARG A 175 6.12 5.88 3.78
C ARG A 175 5.01 4.85 3.69
N GLN A 176 3.77 5.33 3.76
CA GLN A 176 2.60 4.48 3.66
C GLN A 176 2.31 4.20 2.19
N VAL A 177 2.07 2.95 1.83
CA VAL A 177 1.68 2.60 0.46
C VAL A 177 0.22 2.96 0.24
N ILE A 178 -0.04 3.54 -0.93
CA ILE A 178 -1.37 3.91 -1.42
C ILE A 178 -1.63 3.19 -2.74
N LEU A 179 -2.80 2.58 -2.88
CA LEU A 179 -3.28 2.08 -4.17
C LEU A 179 -4.21 3.12 -4.80
N MET A 180 -3.79 3.67 -5.93
CA MET A 180 -4.51 4.73 -6.63
C MET A 180 -5.84 4.23 -7.21
N LYS A 181 -6.82 5.13 -7.26
CA LYS A 181 -8.14 4.90 -7.87
C LYS A 181 -7.99 4.45 -9.32
N ILE A 182 -8.96 3.70 -9.84
CA ILE A 182 -9.08 3.37 -11.24
C ILE A 182 -10.11 4.28 -11.92
N GLU A 183 -9.63 5.06 -12.89
CA GLU A 183 -10.46 5.87 -13.78
C GLU A 183 -10.31 5.35 -15.21
N ASN A 184 -11.43 5.29 -15.94
CA ASN A 184 -11.53 4.64 -17.25
C ASN A 184 -10.33 5.00 -18.16
N GLY A 185 -9.51 3.98 -18.43
CA GLY A 185 -8.42 4.04 -19.40
C GLY A 185 -7.10 4.63 -18.92
N TYR A 186 -6.98 5.13 -17.68
CA TYR A 186 -5.74 5.83 -17.31
C TYR A 186 -4.97 5.34 -16.10
N ASP A 187 -5.50 5.09 -14.90
CA ASP A 187 -4.55 4.84 -13.81
C ASP A 187 -4.99 3.76 -12.83
N SER A 188 -4.22 2.67 -12.72
CA SER A 188 -4.05 1.96 -11.45
C SER A 188 -2.56 2.06 -11.13
N ALA A 189 -2.21 2.56 -9.96
CA ALA A 189 -0.83 2.78 -9.56
C ALA A 189 -0.61 2.43 -8.08
N ILE A 190 0.60 2.02 -7.74
CA ILE A 190 1.05 1.92 -6.36
C ILE A 190 1.85 3.19 -6.08
N ASP A 191 1.35 4.03 -5.19
CA ASP A 191 1.97 5.29 -4.81
C ASP A 191 2.65 5.14 -3.45
N CYS A 192 3.97 5.33 -3.47
CA CYS A 192 4.87 5.31 -2.33
C CYS A 192 5.52 6.69 -2.10
N ASP A 193 5.21 7.68 -2.93
CA ASP A 193 5.81 9.02 -2.90
C ASP A 193 4.97 10.03 -2.09
N ARG A 194 3.74 9.69 -1.73
CA ARG A 194 2.96 10.57 -0.84
C ARG A 194 3.36 10.43 0.62
N LYS A 195 3.58 11.58 1.28
CA LYS A 195 3.83 11.65 2.73
C LYS A 195 2.64 12.17 3.52
N GLU A 196 1.54 12.60 2.92
CA GLU A 196 0.43 13.23 3.64
C GLU A 196 -0.42 12.21 4.42
N LEU A 197 -0.06 11.97 5.68
CA LEU A 197 -0.84 11.13 6.60
C LEU A 197 -1.62 11.94 7.65
N HIS A 198 -1.26 13.20 7.84
CA HIS A 198 -1.88 14.09 8.82
C HIS A 198 -3.12 14.81 8.26
N LEU A 199 -3.27 14.86 6.94
CA LEU A 199 -4.47 15.38 6.31
C LEU A 199 -5.61 14.38 6.46
N SER A 200 -6.83 14.88 6.37
CA SER A 200 -8.05 14.07 6.38
C SER A 200 -8.11 13.17 5.13
N VAL A 201 -7.46 12.01 5.19
CA VAL A 201 -7.44 11.01 4.13
C VAL A 201 -8.46 9.92 4.46
N ARG A 202 -9.20 9.46 3.44
CA ARG A 202 -10.18 8.39 3.60
C ARG A 202 -9.45 7.07 3.87
N ILE A 203 -9.58 6.55 5.09
CA ILE A 203 -9.04 5.23 5.44
C ILE A 203 -10.13 4.17 5.23
N PHE A 204 -9.77 3.09 4.54
CA PHE A 204 -10.68 1.99 4.26
C PHE A 204 -10.31 0.77 5.10
N GLY A 205 -11.29 0.24 5.84
CA GLY A 205 -11.12 -0.97 6.64
C GLY A 205 -12.15 -2.03 6.28
N VAL A 206 -11.77 -3.28 6.52
CA VAL A 206 -12.65 -4.45 6.41
C VAL A 206 -12.75 -5.12 7.76
N VAL A 207 -13.95 -5.55 8.13
CA VAL A 207 -14.13 -6.50 9.25
C VAL A 207 -13.56 -7.83 8.80
N SER A 208 -12.74 -8.47 9.63
CA SER A 208 -12.23 -9.81 9.33
C SER A 208 -13.40 -10.76 9.11
N ASP A 209 -13.35 -11.56 8.05
CA ASP A 209 -14.13 -12.79 8.00
C ASP A 209 -13.44 -13.73 9.01
N ASP A 210 -14.08 -13.95 10.17
CA ASP A 210 -13.59 -14.90 11.18
C ASP A 210 -13.36 -16.30 10.59
#